data_AF-A0AB36ZI87-F1
#
_entry.id   AF-A0AB36ZI87-F1
#
_cell.length_a   1.000
_cell.length_b   1.000
_cell.length_c   1.000
_cell.angle_alpha   90.00
_cell.angle_beta   90.00
_cell.angle_gamma   90.00
#
_symmetry.space_group_name_H-M   'P 1'
#
loop_
_entity.id
_entity.type
_entity.pdbx_description
1 polymer ?
#
loop_
_entity_poly.entity_id
_entity_poly.type
_entity_poly.pdbx_seq_one_letter_code
_entity_poly.pdbx_strand_id
1 'polypeptide(L)'
;MRRVPVRSSAPRRAPPPPGSTPRRSRYSRRGSRSASRGVGPASSLASKGEKGGIVDTDTARLGAYLRGHRDRLRPDEVGLGADGRRRVSGLRRQEVAVLAGISPDYYLRLEQGKDRRPSAQVLDALARAFRLDADGRDYLFRLGGHAAPRRSPGWAQAGPTPAQVGSLTSMVSSWTTTPAYVVDRYLDLVAVNELGRLFLPLACEQGTNMIEAVVDAAALETDAERHEDWDRTIAVMTAALRFHSDPADPRLRVLVASLGGRSRVFRRVWASQEAYPLREGSSPVRVDPFGFIAFRWQTLEVHGGDHFLTSFFGAPGSAAAAAIDFIRARHRVEECLREGAILDA
;
A
#
# COMPACT_ATOMS: atom_id res chain seq x y z
N MET A 1 44.70 43.89 26.26
CA MET A 1 43.63 43.10 25.60
C MET A 1 42.57 42.74 26.63
N ARG A 2 41.33 43.22 26.43
CA ARG A 2 40.22 43.14 27.39
C ARG A 2 39.59 41.74 27.40
N ARG A 3 39.35 41.19 28.59
CA ARG A 3 38.56 39.96 28.81
C ARG A 3 37.07 40.30 28.68
N VAL A 4 36.34 39.49 27.91
CA VAL A 4 34.86 39.54 27.77
C VAL A 4 34.28 38.31 28.49
N PRO A 5 33.24 38.43 29.34
CA PRO A 5 32.66 37.29 30.03
C PRO A 5 31.55 36.61 29.19
N VAL A 6 31.57 35.27 29.22
CA VAL A 6 30.58 34.36 28.64
C VAL A 6 29.32 34.35 29.52
N ARG A 7 28.15 34.64 28.93
CA ARG A 7 26.85 34.46 29.59
C ARG A 7 26.31 33.07 29.30
N SER A 8 26.11 32.31 30.38
CA SER A 8 25.37 31.05 30.44
C SER A 8 23.87 31.31 30.33
N SER A 9 23.20 30.60 29.43
CA SER A 9 21.74 30.61 29.25
C SER A 9 21.20 29.20 29.45
N ALA A 10 20.50 29.01 30.58
CA ALA A 10 19.76 27.81 30.93
C ALA A 10 18.49 27.67 30.06
N PRO A 11 18.05 26.44 29.72
CA PRO A 11 16.83 26.23 28.94
C PRO A 11 15.57 26.38 29.81
N ARG A 12 14.59 27.13 29.27
CA ARG A 12 13.25 27.30 29.83
C ARG A 12 12.46 25.99 29.77
N ARG A 13 11.91 25.57 30.91
CA ARG A 13 10.94 24.46 31.04
C ARG A 13 9.66 24.75 30.26
N ALA A 14 9.19 23.77 29.50
CA ALA A 14 7.87 23.77 28.87
C ALA A 14 6.77 23.42 29.89
N PRO A 15 5.54 23.96 29.74
CA PRO A 15 4.42 23.70 30.66
C PRO A 15 3.76 22.33 30.41
N PRO A 16 3.17 21.70 31.46
CA PRO A 16 2.52 20.38 31.37
C PRO A 16 1.12 20.45 30.71
N PRO A 17 0.63 19.33 30.12
CA PRO A 17 -0.71 19.26 29.54
C PRO A 17 -1.82 19.19 30.60
N PRO A 18 -3.02 19.75 30.35
CA PRO A 18 -4.12 19.69 31.29
C PRO A 18 -4.75 18.30 31.39
N GLY A 19 -5.01 17.91 32.63
CA GLY A 19 -5.52 16.60 33.03
C GLY A 19 -7.00 16.35 32.76
N SER A 20 -7.29 15.05 32.83
CA SER A 20 -8.58 14.38 32.81
C SER A 20 -9.38 14.59 34.10
N THR A 21 -10.70 14.37 34.01
CA THR A 21 -11.60 13.61 34.95
C THR A 21 -13.07 14.14 34.87
N PRO A 22 -14.08 13.55 35.56
CA PRO A 22 -14.74 12.27 35.21
C PRO A 22 -16.30 12.36 35.32
N ARG A 23 -17.06 11.33 34.86
CA ARG A 23 -18.16 10.67 35.64
C ARG A 23 -19.14 9.78 34.82
N ARG A 24 -19.26 8.53 35.30
CA ARG A 24 -20.47 7.69 35.63
C ARG A 24 -21.51 7.40 34.51
N SER A 25 -21.73 6.13 34.10
CA SER A 25 -22.48 5.03 34.76
C SER A 25 -23.97 5.40 34.96
N ARG A 26 -25.02 4.65 34.53
CA ARG A 26 -25.27 3.19 34.61
C ARG A 26 -26.67 2.84 34.00
N TYR A 27 -26.91 1.54 33.71
CA TYR A 27 -28.20 0.81 33.48
C TYR A 27 -28.91 0.98 32.10
N SER A 28 -29.54 -0.02 31.46
CA SER A 28 -30.11 -1.32 31.89
C SER A 28 -30.41 -2.30 30.71
N ARG A 29 -30.11 -3.60 30.93
CA ARG A 29 -30.94 -4.83 30.76
C ARG A 29 -31.84 -5.08 29.51
N ARG A 30 -31.60 -6.28 28.95
CA ARG A 30 -32.54 -7.43 28.71
C ARG A 30 -33.28 -7.49 27.36
N GLY A 31 -33.23 -8.68 26.73
CA GLY A 31 -34.22 -9.06 25.71
C GLY A 31 -33.81 -10.10 24.68
N SER A 32 -33.55 -11.34 25.11
CA SER A 32 -33.55 -12.55 24.28
C SER A 32 -34.91 -12.78 23.59
N ARG A 33 -34.92 -13.20 22.32
CA ARG A 33 -35.88 -14.20 21.80
C ARG A 33 -35.53 -14.71 20.40
N SER A 34 -35.49 -16.04 20.32
CA SER A 34 -35.50 -16.87 19.12
C SER A 34 -36.82 -16.76 18.35
N ALA A 35 -36.77 -16.89 17.02
CA ALA A 35 -37.84 -17.52 16.26
C ALA A 35 -37.33 -18.02 14.91
N SER A 36 -37.28 -19.35 14.80
CA SER A 36 -37.30 -20.13 13.57
C SER A 36 -38.57 -19.89 12.76
N ARG A 37 -38.46 -19.88 11.42
CA ARG A 37 -39.46 -20.43 10.48
C ARG A 37 -38.89 -20.42 9.06
N GLY A 38 -38.83 -21.59 8.45
CA GLY A 38 -38.56 -21.75 7.02
C GLY A 38 -39.82 -21.62 6.17
N VAL A 39 -39.64 -21.67 4.84
CA VAL A 39 -40.44 -22.38 3.81
C VAL A 39 -40.16 -21.74 2.44
N GLY A 40 -39.83 -22.59 1.45
CA GLY A 40 -40.38 -22.50 0.09
C GLY A 40 -39.53 -21.82 -1.00
N PRO A 41 -39.27 -22.50 -2.13
CA PRO A 41 -38.44 -21.99 -3.22
C PRO A 41 -39.27 -21.14 -4.21
N ALA A 42 -38.66 -20.10 -4.77
CA ALA A 42 -39.22 -19.30 -5.85
C ALA A 42 -38.68 -19.80 -7.20
N SER A 43 -39.60 -20.27 -8.03
CA SER A 43 -39.44 -20.55 -9.45
C SER A 43 -39.41 -19.25 -10.27
N SER A 44 -38.58 -19.28 -11.32
CA SER A 44 -38.68 -18.61 -12.62
C SER A 44 -39.03 -17.11 -12.66
N LEU A 45 -38.18 -16.32 -13.32
CA LEU A 45 -38.61 -15.47 -14.45
C LEU A 45 -37.38 -14.86 -15.14
N ALA A 46 -37.24 -15.19 -16.42
CA ALA A 46 -36.36 -14.52 -17.35
C ALA A 46 -36.74 -13.03 -17.49
N SER A 47 -35.75 -12.14 -17.35
CA SER A 47 -35.81 -10.75 -17.85
C SER A 47 -34.60 -10.58 -18.77
N LYS A 48 -34.80 -10.57 -20.09
CA LYS A 48 -35.06 -9.39 -20.94
C LYS A 48 -34.01 -8.30 -20.70
N GLY A 49 -33.08 -8.23 -21.65
CA GLY A 49 -31.88 -7.39 -21.59
C GLY A 49 -32.18 -5.91 -21.39
N GLU A 50 -31.67 -5.39 -20.29
CA GLU A 50 -31.45 -3.96 -20.12
C GLU A 50 -30.03 -3.62 -20.59
N LYS A 51 -29.94 -2.73 -21.57
CA LYS A 51 -28.71 -2.05 -21.95
C LYS A 51 -28.29 -1.11 -20.81
N GLY A 52 -27.70 -1.67 -19.75
CA GLY A 52 -26.96 -0.91 -18.77
C GLY A 52 -25.73 -0.32 -19.44
N GLY A 53 -25.70 1.00 -19.61
CA GLY A 53 -24.50 1.71 -20.06
C GLY A 53 -23.36 1.36 -19.11
N ILE A 54 -22.37 0.62 -19.61
CA ILE A 54 -21.12 0.39 -18.91
C ILE A 54 -20.54 1.79 -18.66
N VAL A 55 -20.62 2.24 -17.41
CA VAL A 55 -19.85 3.41 -16.95
C VAL A 55 -18.42 3.09 -17.32
N ASP A 56 -17.86 3.89 -18.23
CA ASP A 56 -16.48 3.75 -18.66
C ASP A 56 -15.60 3.83 -17.41
N THR A 57 -15.08 2.68 -16.99
CA THR A 57 -14.55 2.56 -15.63
C THR A 57 -13.26 3.39 -15.49
N ASP A 58 -12.58 3.65 -16.61
CA ASP A 58 -11.36 4.46 -16.67
C ASP A 58 -11.64 5.93 -16.39
N THR A 59 -12.72 6.49 -16.92
CA THR A 59 -13.09 7.88 -16.63
C THR A 59 -13.57 8.06 -15.20
N ALA A 60 -14.29 7.07 -14.66
CA ALA A 60 -14.68 7.06 -13.27
C ALA A 60 -13.45 7.00 -12.33
N ARG A 61 -12.41 6.25 -12.71
CA ARG A 61 -11.14 6.16 -11.95
C ARG A 61 -10.33 7.42 -12.02
N LEU A 62 -10.18 8.02 -13.20
CA LEU A 62 -9.54 9.32 -13.34
C LEU A 62 -10.25 10.35 -12.45
N GLY A 63 -11.58 10.40 -12.50
CA GLY A 63 -12.36 11.30 -11.67
C GLY A 63 -12.18 11.06 -10.16
N ALA A 64 -12.09 9.80 -9.73
CA ALA A 64 -11.79 9.44 -8.35
C ALA A 64 -10.38 9.89 -7.93
N TYR A 65 -9.37 9.66 -8.77
CA TYR A 65 -7.99 10.07 -8.54
C TYR A 65 -7.87 11.60 -8.38
N LEU A 66 -8.44 12.36 -9.31
CA LEU A 66 -8.48 13.82 -9.25
C LEU A 66 -9.17 14.33 -7.98
N ARG A 67 -10.28 13.70 -7.58
CA ARG A 67 -11.01 14.05 -6.37
C ARG A 67 -10.21 13.77 -5.10
N GLY A 68 -9.57 12.60 -5.02
CA GLY A 68 -8.74 12.23 -3.87
C GLY A 68 -7.58 13.20 -3.65
N HIS A 69 -6.88 13.57 -4.72
CA HIS A 69 -5.80 14.56 -4.65
C HIS A 69 -6.31 15.96 -4.27
N ARG A 70 -7.46 16.38 -4.84
CA ARG A 70 -8.08 17.68 -4.51
C ARG A 70 -8.50 17.77 -3.04
N ASP A 71 -9.11 16.73 -2.50
CA ASP A 71 -9.61 16.72 -1.12
C ASP A 71 -8.48 16.69 -0.08
N ARG A 72 -7.28 16.19 -0.47
CA ARG A 72 -6.09 16.10 0.39
C ARG A 72 -5.23 17.36 0.39
N LEU A 73 -4.97 17.94 -0.78
CA LEU A 73 -4.01 19.04 -0.93
C LEU A 73 -4.54 20.32 -0.25
N ARG A 74 -3.76 20.88 0.66
CA ARG A 74 -4.16 22.10 1.38
C ARG A 74 -3.84 23.34 0.55
N PRO A 75 -4.63 24.42 0.68
CA PRO A 75 -4.44 25.64 -0.11
C PRO A 75 -3.07 26.29 0.09
N ASP A 76 -2.57 26.29 1.32
CA ASP A 76 -1.27 26.84 1.70
C ASP A 76 -0.10 26.10 1.01
N GLU A 77 -0.26 24.80 0.74
CA GLU A 77 0.75 23.98 0.04
C GLU A 77 0.90 24.33 -1.44
N VAL A 78 -0.05 25.07 -2.01
CA VAL A 78 -0.04 25.56 -3.39
C VAL A 78 -0.01 27.10 -3.46
N GLY A 79 0.36 27.76 -2.36
CA GLY A 79 0.51 29.21 -2.29
C GLY A 79 -0.81 29.98 -2.29
N LEU A 80 -1.94 29.32 -2.01
CA LEU A 80 -3.24 29.97 -1.85
C LEU A 80 -3.46 30.34 -0.38
N GLY A 81 -4.01 31.54 -0.16
CA GLY A 81 -4.39 31.99 1.18
C GLY A 81 -5.50 31.12 1.79
N ALA A 82 -5.37 30.78 3.07
CA ALA A 82 -6.43 30.15 3.82
C ALA A 82 -7.48 31.20 4.22
N ASP A 83 -8.39 31.55 3.31
CA ASP A 83 -9.48 32.49 3.63
C ASP A 83 -10.32 31.96 4.81
N GLY A 84 -10.50 32.82 5.83
CA GLY A 84 -10.93 32.47 7.19
C GLY A 84 -12.34 31.91 7.39
N ARG A 85 -13.05 31.47 6.34
CA ARG A 85 -14.36 30.80 6.42
C ARG A 85 -14.51 29.67 5.40
N ARG A 86 -13.57 28.74 5.40
CA ARG A 86 -13.54 27.62 4.45
C ARG A 86 -14.34 26.41 4.96
N ARG A 87 -15.27 25.90 4.14
CA ARG A 87 -16.07 24.70 4.45
C ARG A 87 -15.39 23.37 4.13
N VAL A 88 -14.35 23.38 3.31
CA VAL A 88 -13.63 22.18 2.82
C VAL A 88 -12.15 22.33 3.17
N SER A 89 -11.55 21.29 3.72
CA SER A 89 -10.13 21.28 4.12
C SER A 89 -9.17 21.33 2.93
N GLY A 90 -9.51 20.66 1.84
CA GLY A 90 -8.72 20.62 0.61
C GLY A 90 -9.04 21.74 -0.39
N LEU A 91 -8.54 21.58 -1.62
CA LEU A 91 -8.76 22.50 -2.72
C LEU A 91 -10.22 22.48 -3.22
N ARG A 92 -10.70 23.64 -3.66
CA ARG A 92 -11.96 23.78 -4.40
C ARG A 92 -11.71 23.47 -5.87
N ARG A 93 -12.76 23.07 -6.58
CA ARG A 93 -12.70 22.80 -8.03
C ARG A 93 -12.16 24.00 -8.81
N GLN A 94 -12.64 25.19 -8.49
CA GLN A 94 -12.22 26.44 -9.11
C GLN A 94 -10.73 26.70 -8.89
N GLU A 95 -10.20 26.44 -7.70
CA GLU A 95 -8.78 26.64 -7.40
C GLU A 95 -7.90 25.68 -8.22
N VAL A 96 -8.27 24.40 -8.31
CA VAL A 96 -7.56 23.44 -9.15
C VAL A 96 -7.60 23.86 -10.62
N ALA A 97 -8.76 24.30 -11.11
CA ALA A 97 -8.91 24.75 -12.48
C ALA A 97 -8.02 25.96 -12.80
N VAL A 98 -7.94 26.93 -11.89
CA VAL A 98 -7.03 28.08 -12.00
C VAL A 98 -5.57 27.63 -12.00
N LEU A 99 -5.17 26.77 -11.05
CA LEU A 99 -3.79 26.26 -10.97
C LEU A 99 -3.38 25.47 -12.22
N ALA A 100 -4.31 24.72 -12.81
CA ALA A 100 -4.08 23.94 -14.03
C ALA A 100 -4.30 24.75 -15.32
N GLY A 101 -4.74 26.01 -15.25
CA GLY A 101 -5.02 26.82 -16.43
C GLY A 101 -6.14 26.26 -17.33
N ILE A 102 -7.14 25.62 -16.73
CA ILE A 102 -8.30 25.04 -17.44
C ILE A 102 -9.61 25.64 -16.91
N SER A 103 -10.72 25.44 -17.64
CA SER A 103 -12.02 25.93 -17.16
C SER A 103 -12.55 25.11 -15.98
N PRO A 104 -13.22 25.73 -14.99
CA PRO A 104 -13.85 25.01 -13.87
C PRO A 104 -14.86 23.95 -14.33
N ASP A 105 -15.62 24.23 -15.38
CA ASP A 105 -16.59 23.29 -15.95
C ASP A 105 -15.91 22.09 -16.59
N TYR A 106 -14.74 22.29 -17.22
CA TYR A 106 -13.98 21.18 -17.78
C TYR A 106 -13.41 20.29 -16.66
N TYR A 107 -12.83 20.89 -15.61
CA TYR A 107 -12.38 20.12 -14.44
C TYR A 107 -13.51 19.35 -13.77
N LEU A 108 -14.70 19.95 -13.63
CA LEU A 108 -15.88 19.27 -13.10
C LEU A 108 -16.27 18.04 -13.93
N ARG A 109 -16.25 18.13 -15.27
CA ARG A 109 -16.56 17.00 -16.14
C ARG A 109 -15.51 15.88 -16.04
N LEU A 110 -14.23 16.23 -15.90
CA LEU A 110 -13.16 15.25 -15.63
C LEU A 110 -13.40 14.52 -14.30
N GLU A 111 -13.70 15.24 -13.22
CA GLU A 111 -14.02 14.62 -11.92
C GLU A 111 -15.29 13.76 -11.94
N GLN A 112 -16.25 14.07 -12.83
CA GLN A 112 -17.47 13.30 -13.01
C GLN A 112 -17.29 12.09 -13.94
N GLY A 113 -16.11 11.93 -14.58
CA GLY A 113 -15.86 10.90 -15.57
C GLY A 113 -16.65 11.09 -16.87
N LYS A 114 -17.11 12.30 -17.17
CA LYS A 114 -17.87 12.62 -18.40
C LYS A 114 -16.98 12.89 -19.60
N ASP A 115 -15.74 13.32 -19.36
CA ASP A 115 -14.73 13.51 -20.40
C ASP A 115 -13.79 12.30 -20.44
N ARG A 116 -13.64 11.71 -21.63
CA ARG A 116 -13.05 10.35 -21.78
C ARG A 116 -11.54 10.30 -21.92
N ARG A 117 -10.92 11.34 -22.50
CA ARG A 117 -9.49 11.37 -22.82
C ARG A 117 -8.96 12.80 -22.77
N PRO A 118 -8.64 13.34 -21.59
CA PRO A 118 -7.92 14.62 -21.52
C PRO A 118 -6.60 14.54 -22.30
N SER A 119 -6.17 15.65 -22.90
CA SER A 119 -4.89 15.69 -23.61
C SER A 119 -3.71 15.53 -22.64
N ALA A 120 -2.56 15.09 -23.15
CA ALA A 120 -1.33 15.02 -22.36
C ALA A 120 -0.99 16.36 -21.69
N GLN A 121 -1.23 17.48 -22.38
CA GLN A 121 -1.04 18.83 -21.83
C GLN A 121 -1.94 19.11 -20.62
N VAL A 122 -3.20 18.69 -20.66
CA VAL A 122 -4.14 18.85 -19.53
C VAL A 122 -3.69 17.99 -18.34
N LEU A 123 -3.27 16.74 -18.61
CA LEU A 123 -2.77 15.85 -17.56
C LEU A 123 -1.48 16.40 -16.92
N ASP A 124 -0.58 16.97 -17.72
CA ASP A 124 0.63 17.64 -17.21
C ASP A 124 0.31 18.87 -16.37
N ALA A 125 -0.68 19.67 -16.79
CA ALA A 125 -1.11 20.82 -16.00
C ALA A 125 -1.73 20.39 -14.66
N LEU A 126 -2.55 19.34 -14.67
CA LEU A 126 -3.13 18.76 -13.45
C LEU A 126 -2.07 18.14 -12.54
N ALA A 127 -1.08 17.44 -13.09
CA ALA A 127 0.04 16.88 -12.33
C ALA A 127 0.82 17.98 -11.59
N ARG A 128 1.09 19.11 -12.25
CA ARG A 128 1.73 20.28 -11.64
C ARG A 128 0.83 20.93 -10.58
N ALA A 129 -0.46 21.12 -10.88
CA ALA A 129 -1.41 21.73 -9.95
C ALA A 129 -1.53 20.92 -8.64
N PHE A 130 -1.48 19.59 -8.74
CA PHE A 130 -1.50 18.69 -7.58
C PHE A 130 -0.13 18.42 -6.97
N ARG A 131 0.94 19.01 -7.51
CA ARG A 131 2.34 18.77 -7.10
C ARG A 131 2.68 17.27 -7.05
N LEU A 132 2.20 16.51 -8.04
CA LEU A 132 2.50 15.09 -8.14
C LEU A 132 3.99 14.89 -8.37
N ASP A 133 4.53 13.84 -7.75
CA ASP A 133 5.84 13.30 -8.11
C ASP A 133 5.77 12.56 -9.46
N ALA A 134 6.90 12.00 -9.87
CA ALA A 134 6.99 11.27 -11.13
C ALA A 134 6.00 10.09 -11.19
N ASP A 135 5.77 9.40 -10.08
CA ASP A 135 4.90 8.21 -10.05
C ASP A 135 3.42 8.56 -10.09
N GLY A 136 3.01 9.55 -9.30
CA GLY A 136 1.65 10.06 -9.34
C GLY A 136 1.33 10.63 -10.72
N ARG A 137 2.28 11.33 -11.35
CA ARG A 137 2.15 11.79 -12.73
C ARG A 137 2.01 10.61 -13.69
N ASP A 138 2.87 9.61 -13.62
CA ASP A 138 2.81 8.45 -14.51
C ASP A 138 1.49 7.68 -14.35
N TYR A 139 1.01 7.52 -13.12
CA TYR A 139 -0.29 6.91 -12.84
C TYR A 139 -1.45 7.75 -13.39
N LEU A 140 -1.41 9.08 -13.22
CA LEU A 140 -2.39 10.00 -13.80
C LEU A 140 -2.46 9.87 -15.33
N PHE A 141 -1.32 9.76 -16.00
CA PHE A 141 -1.25 9.56 -17.45
C PHE A 141 -1.88 8.22 -17.87
N ARG A 142 -1.60 7.13 -17.14
CA ARG A 142 -2.24 5.83 -17.37
C ARG A 142 -3.77 5.92 -17.23
N LEU A 143 -4.26 6.57 -16.18
CA LEU A 143 -5.70 6.78 -15.98
C LEU A 143 -6.35 7.65 -17.07
N GLY A 144 -5.59 8.58 -17.65
CA GLY A 144 -6.02 9.40 -18.79
C GLY A 144 -6.00 8.67 -20.15
N GLY A 145 -5.62 7.38 -20.18
CA GLY A 145 -5.53 6.58 -21.40
C GLY A 145 -4.29 6.84 -22.23
N HIS A 146 -3.25 7.45 -21.65
CA HIS A 146 -1.96 7.65 -22.31
C HIS A 146 -0.98 6.59 -21.82
N ALA A 147 -0.20 6.01 -22.74
CA ALA A 147 0.98 5.26 -22.35
C ALA A 147 1.88 6.20 -21.54
N ALA A 148 2.19 5.85 -20.28
CA ALA A 148 3.11 6.66 -19.48
C ALA A 148 4.42 6.83 -20.27
N PRO A 149 5.04 8.03 -20.32
CA PRO A 149 6.17 8.33 -21.21
C PRO A 149 7.44 7.50 -21.01
N ARG A 150 7.45 6.45 -20.16
CA ARG A 150 8.65 5.74 -19.72
C ARG A 150 8.61 4.22 -19.72
N ARG A 151 7.73 3.58 -20.50
CA ARG A 151 7.87 2.14 -20.75
C ARG A 151 7.58 1.83 -22.22
N SER A 152 8.57 1.25 -22.91
CA SER A 152 8.64 1.07 -24.38
C SER A 152 7.34 0.57 -25.03
N PRO A 153 7.06 0.82 -26.31
CA PRO A 153 5.76 0.44 -26.90
C PRO A 153 5.48 -1.07 -27.13
N GLY A 154 6.25 -2.00 -26.54
CA GLY A 154 6.18 -3.44 -26.88
C GLY A 154 5.97 -4.43 -25.72
N TRP A 155 5.76 -3.98 -24.48
CA TRP A 155 5.75 -4.86 -23.28
C TRP A 155 4.37 -5.10 -22.67
N ALA A 156 3.30 -4.51 -23.19
CA ALA A 156 1.94 -4.74 -22.71
C ALA A 156 1.29 -5.82 -23.58
N GLN A 157 1.03 -7.02 -23.05
CA GLN A 157 -0.18 -7.83 -23.31
C GLN A 157 -0.11 -9.30 -22.83
N ALA A 158 1.06 -9.87 -22.55
CA ALA A 158 1.16 -11.22 -22.02
C ALA A 158 1.80 -11.22 -20.63
N GLY A 159 1.04 -11.67 -19.62
CA GLY A 159 1.62 -11.97 -18.32
C GLY A 159 2.74 -13.01 -18.44
N PRO A 160 3.63 -13.13 -17.45
CA PRO A 160 4.77 -14.02 -17.56
C PRO A 160 4.33 -15.47 -17.75
N THR A 161 5.03 -16.15 -18.63
CA THR A 161 4.84 -17.57 -18.90
C THR A 161 5.15 -18.41 -17.66
N PRO A 162 4.56 -19.61 -17.52
CA PRO A 162 4.94 -20.55 -16.45
C PRO A 162 6.44 -20.84 -16.41
N ALA A 163 7.11 -20.85 -17.56
CA ALA A 163 8.56 -21.02 -17.66
C ALA A 163 9.33 -19.85 -17.04
N GLN A 164 8.88 -18.60 -17.24
CA GLN A 164 9.48 -17.43 -16.60
C GLN A 164 9.28 -17.46 -15.08
N VAL A 165 8.09 -17.81 -14.62
CA VAL A 165 7.81 -18.00 -13.19
C VAL A 165 8.73 -19.09 -12.60
N GLY A 166 8.86 -20.24 -13.27
CA GLY A 166 9.75 -21.32 -12.84
C GLY A 166 11.21 -20.87 -12.74
N SER A 167 11.70 -20.11 -13.72
CA SER A 167 13.05 -19.56 -13.71
C SER A 167 13.28 -18.59 -12.53
N LEU A 168 12.32 -17.71 -12.25
CA LEU A 168 12.38 -16.81 -11.09
C LEU A 168 12.42 -17.57 -9.77
N THR A 169 11.58 -18.60 -9.65
CA THR A 169 11.57 -19.48 -8.47
C THR A 169 12.92 -20.17 -8.28
N SER A 170 13.48 -20.79 -9.33
CA SER A 170 14.81 -21.41 -9.26
C SER A 170 15.91 -20.41 -8.90
N MET A 171 15.90 -19.22 -9.49
CA MET A 171 16.88 -18.17 -9.20
C MET A 171 16.82 -17.74 -7.72
N VAL A 172 15.63 -17.38 -7.22
CA VAL A 172 15.46 -16.93 -5.84
C VAL A 172 15.80 -18.05 -4.85
N SER A 173 15.43 -19.29 -5.17
CA SER A 173 15.75 -20.46 -4.34
C SER A 173 17.26 -20.70 -4.21
N SER A 174 18.06 -20.31 -5.21
CA SER A 174 19.53 -20.41 -5.15
C SER A 174 20.18 -19.41 -4.17
N TRP A 175 19.45 -18.38 -3.73
CA TRP A 175 19.97 -17.37 -2.81
C TRP A 175 19.87 -17.86 -1.37
N THR A 176 20.98 -18.36 -0.83
CA THR A 176 21.04 -18.96 0.51
C THR A 176 21.47 -17.98 1.61
N THR A 177 21.87 -16.77 1.24
CA THR A 177 22.41 -15.75 2.16
C THR A 177 21.57 -14.48 2.21
N THR A 178 20.54 -14.39 1.39
CA THR A 178 19.76 -13.17 1.18
C THR A 178 18.27 -13.52 1.19
N PRO A 179 17.49 -13.12 2.22
CA PRO A 179 16.04 -13.31 2.22
C PRO A 179 15.42 -12.60 1.01
N ALA A 180 14.59 -13.32 0.25
CA ALA A 180 13.98 -12.78 -0.95
C ALA A 180 12.65 -13.45 -1.30
N TYR A 181 11.76 -12.66 -1.90
CA TYR A 181 10.50 -13.14 -2.44
C TYR A 181 10.12 -12.38 -3.72
N VAL A 182 9.27 -13.00 -4.53
CA VAL A 182 8.69 -12.41 -5.75
C VAL A 182 7.18 -12.35 -5.58
N VAL A 183 6.59 -11.20 -5.88
CA VAL A 183 5.13 -11.03 -5.97
C VAL A 183 4.71 -10.58 -7.36
N ASP A 184 3.45 -10.82 -7.70
CA ASP A 184 2.82 -10.22 -8.88
C ASP A 184 2.25 -8.81 -8.58
N ARG A 185 1.58 -8.21 -9.58
CA ARG A 185 0.92 -6.90 -9.47
C ARG A 185 -0.23 -6.82 -8.46
N TYR A 186 -0.77 -7.95 -8.00
CA TYR A 186 -1.78 -8.02 -6.94
C TYR A 186 -1.18 -8.36 -5.58
N LEU A 187 0.15 -8.45 -5.50
CA LEU A 187 0.92 -8.82 -4.32
C LEU A 187 0.75 -10.30 -3.94
N ASP A 188 0.36 -11.15 -4.90
CA ASP A 188 0.36 -12.60 -4.72
C ASP A 188 1.78 -13.13 -4.76
N LEU A 189 2.15 -13.96 -3.78
CA LEU A 189 3.49 -14.54 -3.67
C LEU A 189 3.70 -15.58 -4.77
N VAL A 190 4.59 -15.27 -5.70
CA VAL A 190 4.93 -16.13 -6.84
C VAL A 190 6.10 -17.04 -6.48
N ALA A 191 7.06 -16.54 -5.71
CA ALA A 191 8.21 -17.30 -5.23
C ALA A 191 8.72 -16.74 -3.90
N VAL A 192 9.31 -17.59 -3.08
CA VAL A 192 9.99 -17.19 -1.84
C VAL A 192 11.10 -18.21 -1.56
N ASN A 193 12.29 -17.74 -1.19
CA ASN A 193 13.36 -18.65 -0.79
C ASN A 193 13.22 -19.09 0.67
N GLU A 194 13.96 -20.14 1.05
CA GLU A 194 13.94 -20.69 2.41
C GLU A 194 14.18 -19.61 3.46
N LEU A 195 15.21 -18.79 3.23
CA LEU A 195 15.56 -17.73 4.15
C LEU A 195 14.47 -16.65 4.24
N GLY A 196 13.77 -16.36 3.15
CA GLY A 196 12.60 -15.49 3.11
C GLY A 196 11.43 -16.03 3.93
N ARG A 197 11.15 -17.34 3.86
CA ARG A 197 10.12 -17.99 4.69
C ARG A 197 10.42 -17.88 6.18
N LEU A 198 11.69 -18.06 6.56
CA LEU A 198 12.13 -17.96 7.96
C LEU A 198 12.19 -16.51 8.46
N PHE A 199 12.41 -15.56 7.54
CA PHE A 199 12.61 -14.16 7.84
C PHE A 199 11.29 -13.38 7.94
N LEU A 200 10.35 -13.63 7.03
CA LEU A 200 9.07 -12.94 7.04
C LEU A 200 8.27 -13.41 8.26
N PRO A 201 7.70 -12.50 9.08
CA PRO A 201 6.87 -12.86 10.23
C PRO A 201 5.49 -13.39 9.83
N LEU A 202 5.35 -13.83 8.58
CA LEU A 202 4.14 -14.23 7.91
C LEU A 202 4.40 -15.65 7.42
N ALA A 203 3.50 -16.59 7.71
CA ALA A 203 3.57 -17.95 7.19
C ALA A 203 3.27 -17.94 5.67
N CYS A 204 4.22 -17.40 4.92
CA CYS A 204 4.09 -17.08 3.50
C CYS A 204 4.49 -18.29 2.67
N GLU A 205 3.49 -18.92 2.07
CA GLU A 205 3.66 -19.95 1.06
C GLU A 205 3.37 -19.37 -0.33
N GLN A 206 3.80 -20.08 -1.37
CA GLN A 206 3.44 -19.70 -2.73
C GLN A 206 1.91 -19.62 -2.87
N GLY A 207 1.41 -18.52 -3.47
CA GLY A 207 -0.01 -18.22 -3.59
C GLY A 207 -0.59 -17.40 -2.43
N THR A 208 0.15 -17.17 -1.34
CA THR A 208 -0.27 -16.23 -0.29
C THR A 208 -0.35 -14.81 -0.86
N ASN A 209 -1.46 -14.10 -0.65
CA ASN A 209 -1.52 -12.67 -0.93
C ASN A 209 -0.86 -11.89 0.21
N MET A 210 0.23 -11.18 -0.09
CA MET A 210 1.08 -10.55 0.91
C MET A 210 0.36 -9.43 1.68
N ILE A 211 -0.45 -8.60 1.02
CA ILE A 211 -1.16 -7.52 1.74
C ILE A 211 -2.28 -8.07 2.61
N GLU A 212 -2.93 -9.18 2.22
CA GLU A 212 -3.90 -9.84 3.09
C GLU A 212 -3.22 -10.41 4.34
N ALA A 213 -2.09 -11.10 4.19
CA ALA A 213 -1.31 -11.63 5.30
C ALA A 213 -0.82 -10.54 6.25
N VAL A 214 -0.36 -9.41 5.71
CA VAL A 214 0.04 -8.22 6.49
C VAL A 214 -1.13 -7.66 7.28
N VAL A 215 -2.32 -7.53 6.66
CA VAL A 215 -3.52 -7.03 7.36
C VAL A 215 -3.97 -7.99 8.46
N ASP A 216 -3.91 -9.29 8.23
CA ASP A 216 -4.30 -10.29 9.23
C ASP A 216 -3.30 -10.33 10.40
N ALA A 217 -2.00 -10.27 10.12
CA ALA A 217 -0.97 -10.17 11.16
C ALA A 217 -1.11 -8.87 11.98
N ALA A 218 -1.35 -7.74 11.32
CA ALA A 218 -1.58 -6.47 11.99
C ALA A 218 -2.81 -6.48 12.90
N ALA A 219 -3.85 -7.24 12.57
CA ALA A 219 -5.05 -7.36 13.40
C ALA A 219 -4.84 -8.19 14.68
N LEU A 220 -3.81 -9.05 14.69
CA LEU A 220 -3.44 -9.88 15.84
C LEU A 220 -2.35 -9.22 16.71
N GLU A 221 -1.75 -8.14 16.23
CA GLU A 221 -0.71 -7.41 16.95
C GLU A 221 -1.28 -6.75 18.22
N THR A 222 -0.52 -6.81 19.31
CA THR A 222 -0.92 -6.22 20.60
C THR A 222 0.03 -5.11 21.05
N ASP A 223 1.22 -5.04 20.48
CA ASP A 223 2.19 -3.99 20.76
C ASP A 223 1.83 -2.70 20.00
N ALA A 224 1.72 -1.59 20.73
CA ALA A 224 1.35 -0.29 20.18
C ALA A 224 2.42 0.28 19.23
N GLU A 225 3.71 0.08 19.51
CA GLU A 225 4.79 0.54 18.62
C GLU A 225 4.74 -0.24 17.30
N ARG A 226 4.37 -1.52 17.38
CA ARG A 226 4.22 -2.39 16.21
C ARG A 226 3.04 -2.06 15.33
N HIS A 227 1.95 -1.56 15.91
CA HIS A 227 0.82 -1.08 15.12
C HIS A 227 1.23 0.02 14.14
N GLU A 228 2.13 0.93 14.52
CA GLU A 228 2.58 2.00 13.61
C GLU A 228 3.39 1.45 12.43
N ASP A 229 4.23 0.43 12.66
CA ASP A 229 4.98 -0.22 11.59
C ASP A 229 4.08 -1.02 10.65
N TRP A 230 3.06 -1.69 11.19
CA TRP A 230 2.04 -2.36 10.41
C TRP A 230 1.23 -1.37 9.58
N ASP A 231 0.80 -0.26 10.17
CA ASP A 231 0.07 0.80 9.47
C ASP A 231 0.90 1.36 8.31
N ARG A 232 2.21 1.59 8.53
CA ARG A 232 3.13 2.03 7.48
C ARG A 232 3.26 0.98 6.37
N THR A 233 3.39 -0.30 6.73
CA THR A 233 3.50 -1.41 5.77
C THR A 233 2.23 -1.55 4.92
N ILE A 234 1.05 -1.50 5.56
CA ILE A 234 -0.24 -1.50 4.88
C ILE A 234 -0.33 -0.31 3.92
N ALA A 235 0.08 0.89 4.34
CA ALA A 235 0.01 2.09 3.52
C ALA A 235 0.86 1.96 2.23
N VAL A 236 2.13 1.57 2.35
CA VAL A 236 3.02 1.45 1.19
C VAL A 236 2.58 0.33 0.25
N MET A 237 2.13 -0.81 0.78
CA MET A 237 1.61 -1.90 -0.04
C MET A 237 0.29 -1.53 -0.73
N THR A 238 -0.57 -0.73 -0.09
CA THR A 238 -1.81 -0.23 -0.70
C THR A 238 -1.54 0.67 -1.90
N ALA A 239 -0.56 1.59 -1.78
CA ALA A 239 -0.16 2.47 -2.87
C ALA A 239 0.46 1.68 -4.03
N ALA A 240 1.32 0.70 -3.73
CA ALA A 240 1.93 -0.19 -4.72
C ALA A 240 0.88 -1.05 -5.44
N LEU A 241 -0.07 -1.64 -4.69
CA LEU A 241 -1.20 -2.39 -5.27
C LEU A 241 -1.96 -1.53 -6.27
N ARG A 242 -2.31 -0.29 -5.92
CA ARG A 242 -2.99 0.63 -6.86
C ARG A 242 -2.14 0.93 -8.08
N PHE A 243 -0.85 1.17 -7.88
CA PHE A 243 0.05 1.59 -8.96
C PHE A 243 0.23 0.48 -9.99
N HIS A 244 0.41 -0.78 -9.56
CA HIS A 244 0.73 -1.90 -10.44
C HIS A 244 -0.49 -2.65 -10.96
N SER A 245 -1.58 -2.73 -10.19
CA SER A 245 -2.76 -3.48 -10.62
C SER A 245 -3.43 -2.85 -11.85
N ASP A 246 -3.98 -3.71 -12.71
CA ASP A 246 -4.94 -3.25 -13.70
C ASP A 246 -6.22 -2.84 -12.97
N PRO A 247 -6.61 -1.56 -13.01
CA PRO A 247 -7.78 -1.14 -12.28
C PRO A 247 -9.06 -1.76 -12.87
N ALA A 248 -9.05 -2.20 -14.14
CA ALA A 248 -10.13 -2.89 -14.86
C ALA A 248 -10.40 -4.30 -14.36
N ASP A 249 -9.42 -4.92 -13.72
CA ASP A 249 -9.53 -6.30 -13.29
C ASP A 249 -10.58 -6.46 -12.16
N PRO A 250 -11.60 -7.33 -12.32
CA PRO A 250 -12.50 -7.71 -11.25
C PRO A 250 -11.81 -8.19 -9.97
N ARG A 251 -10.65 -8.85 -10.09
CA ARG A 251 -9.84 -9.32 -8.95
C ARG A 251 -9.47 -8.17 -8.01
N LEU A 252 -9.06 -7.02 -8.56
CA LEU A 252 -8.72 -5.86 -7.74
C LEU A 252 -9.93 -5.39 -6.92
N ARG A 253 -11.12 -5.37 -7.52
CA ARG A 253 -12.35 -4.94 -6.81
C ARG A 253 -12.66 -5.85 -5.63
N VAL A 254 -12.51 -7.17 -5.81
CA VAL A 254 -12.70 -8.15 -4.74
C VAL A 254 -11.69 -7.94 -3.62
N LEU A 255 -10.40 -7.80 -3.96
CA LEU A 255 -9.32 -7.60 -3.01
C LEU A 255 -9.51 -6.31 -2.19
N VAL A 256 -9.86 -5.21 -2.86
CA VAL A 256 -10.13 -3.90 -2.22
C VAL A 256 -11.34 -3.98 -1.28
N ALA A 257 -12.39 -4.69 -1.66
CA ALA A 257 -13.57 -4.87 -0.81
C ALA A 257 -13.24 -5.69 0.45
N SER A 258 -12.50 -6.80 0.31
CA SER A 258 -12.00 -7.63 1.41
C SER A 258 -11.14 -6.81 2.38
N LEU A 259 -10.06 -6.21 1.88
CA LEU A 259 -9.11 -5.44 2.68
C LEU A 259 -9.76 -4.20 3.32
N GLY A 260 -10.65 -3.52 2.60
CA GLY A 260 -11.41 -2.38 3.12
C GLY A 260 -12.36 -2.73 4.25
N GLY A 261 -12.87 -3.98 4.29
CA GLY A 261 -13.67 -4.52 5.38
C GLY A 261 -12.84 -4.82 6.63
N ARG A 262 -11.59 -5.30 6.44
CA ARG A 262 -10.71 -5.78 7.51
C ARG A 262 -9.78 -4.71 8.10
N SER A 263 -9.35 -3.71 7.32
CA SER A 263 -8.38 -2.70 7.76
C SER A 263 -8.88 -1.26 7.55
N ARG A 264 -8.97 -0.50 8.65
CA ARG A 264 -9.28 0.94 8.61
C ARG A 264 -8.16 1.74 7.93
N VAL A 265 -6.92 1.32 8.09
CA VAL A 265 -5.75 1.97 7.51
C VAL A 265 -5.75 1.77 6.00
N PHE A 266 -5.95 0.54 5.53
CA PHE A 266 -6.13 0.25 4.11
C PHE A 266 -7.24 1.12 3.52
N ARG A 267 -8.42 1.18 4.14
CA ARG A 267 -9.56 1.98 3.66
C ARG A 267 -9.20 3.46 3.51
N ARG A 268 -8.50 4.02 4.50
CA ARG A 268 -8.07 5.42 4.51
C ARG A 268 -7.06 5.72 3.40
N VAL A 269 -6.04 4.87 3.27
CA VAL A 269 -5.00 5.02 2.23
C VAL A 269 -5.58 4.78 0.84
N TRP A 270 -6.48 3.81 0.70
CA TRP A 270 -7.19 3.60 -0.55
C TRP A 270 -8.04 4.83 -0.93
N ALA A 271 -8.74 5.45 0.01
CA ALA A 271 -9.50 6.67 -0.26
C ALA A 271 -8.62 7.87 -0.68
N SER A 272 -7.37 7.93 -0.23
CA SER A 272 -6.43 9.01 -0.57
C SER A 272 -5.98 9.04 -2.04
N GLN A 273 -6.21 7.94 -2.78
CA GLN A 273 -5.80 7.76 -4.18
C GLN A 273 -4.29 7.78 -4.44
N GLU A 274 -3.44 7.74 -3.41
CA GLU A 274 -1.99 7.63 -3.60
C GLU A 274 -1.61 6.38 -4.38
N ALA A 275 -0.73 6.54 -5.37
CA ALA A 275 -0.27 5.47 -6.26
C ALA A 275 1.22 5.66 -6.54
N TYR A 276 2.05 4.79 -6.00
CA TYR A 276 3.49 4.76 -6.23
C TYR A 276 4.01 3.34 -6.01
N PRO A 277 5.09 2.92 -6.70
CA PRO A 277 5.63 1.58 -6.57
C PRO A 277 6.38 1.40 -5.24
N LEU A 278 6.45 0.14 -4.77
CA LEU A 278 7.35 -0.24 -3.69
C LEU A 278 8.77 -0.35 -4.27
N ARG A 279 9.74 0.43 -3.75
CA ARG A 279 11.12 0.47 -4.28
C ARG A 279 12.17 0.09 -3.28
N GLU A 280 12.14 0.73 -2.13
CA GLU A 280 13.09 0.49 -1.05
C GLU A 280 12.54 1.02 0.26
N GLY A 281 13.13 0.57 1.35
CA GLY A 281 12.83 1.09 2.66
C GLY A 281 13.54 0.32 3.75
N SER A 282 13.02 0.46 4.96
CA SER A 282 13.49 -0.27 6.13
C SER A 282 12.28 -0.74 6.93
N SER A 283 12.29 -2.01 7.31
CA SER A 283 11.24 -2.61 8.13
C SER A 283 11.83 -3.31 9.35
N PRO A 284 11.33 -3.02 10.56
CA PRO A 284 11.69 -3.79 11.75
C PRO A 284 11.09 -5.18 11.70
N VAL A 285 11.95 -6.19 11.88
CA VAL A 285 11.59 -7.62 11.93
C VAL A 285 12.07 -8.19 13.26
N ARG A 286 11.22 -8.98 13.90
CA ARG A 286 11.57 -9.67 15.13
C ARG A 286 12.44 -10.88 14.82
N VAL A 287 13.62 -10.93 15.42
CA VAL A 287 14.54 -12.07 15.34
C VAL A 287 14.84 -12.50 16.77
N ASP A 288 14.19 -13.56 17.25
CA ASP A 288 14.50 -14.09 18.58
C ASP A 288 15.89 -14.77 18.58
N PRO A 289 16.73 -14.56 19.61
CA PRO A 289 16.47 -13.83 20.86
C PRO A 289 16.81 -12.31 20.83
N PHE A 290 17.19 -11.76 19.68
CA PHE A 290 17.69 -10.39 19.53
C PHE A 290 16.61 -9.29 19.51
N GLY A 291 15.33 -9.65 19.51
CA GLY A 291 14.23 -8.69 19.45
C GLY A 291 14.07 -8.07 18.06
N PHE A 292 13.63 -6.81 17.97
CA PHE A 292 13.40 -6.13 16.70
C PHE A 292 14.68 -5.56 16.10
N ILE A 293 14.96 -5.92 14.85
CA ILE A 293 16.09 -5.43 14.08
C ILE A 293 15.55 -4.79 12.80
N ALA A 294 16.05 -3.60 12.48
CA ALA A 294 15.71 -2.90 11.24
C ALA A 294 16.47 -3.52 10.06
N PHE A 295 15.73 -3.99 9.05
CA PHE A 295 16.30 -4.52 7.82
C PHE A 295 15.99 -3.58 6.67
N ARG A 296 17.03 -3.24 5.89
CA ARG A 296 16.82 -2.59 4.61
C ARG A 296 16.22 -3.59 3.65
N TRP A 297 15.34 -3.11 2.80
CA TRP A 297 14.82 -3.87 1.69
C TRP A 297 14.82 -3.07 0.41
N GLN A 298 14.90 -3.79 -0.70
CA GLN A 298 14.84 -3.24 -2.04
C GLN A 298 13.97 -4.13 -2.91
N THR A 299 13.15 -3.49 -3.73
CA THR A 299 12.23 -4.12 -4.68
C THR A 299 12.69 -3.79 -6.10
N LEU A 300 12.89 -4.83 -6.90
CA LEU A 300 13.34 -4.79 -8.28
C LEU A 300 12.21 -5.25 -9.20
N GLU A 301 11.95 -4.49 -10.26
CA GLU A 301 11.02 -4.91 -11.30
C GLU A 301 11.64 -6.01 -12.16
N VAL A 302 10.91 -7.11 -12.31
CA VAL A 302 11.30 -8.20 -13.20
C VAL A 302 10.86 -7.86 -14.64
N HIS A 303 11.66 -8.27 -15.62
CA HIS A 303 11.33 -8.11 -17.02
C HIS A 303 9.92 -8.67 -17.33
N GLY A 304 9.09 -7.88 -18.02
CA GLY A 304 7.66 -8.16 -18.22
C GLY A 304 6.74 -7.26 -17.39
N GLY A 305 7.25 -6.61 -16.34
CA GLY A 305 6.55 -5.51 -15.63
C GLY A 305 5.38 -5.93 -14.73
N ASP A 306 5.14 -7.23 -14.61
CA ASP A 306 4.05 -7.79 -13.79
C ASP A 306 4.55 -8.42 -12.47
N HIS A 307 5.87 -8.51 -12.26
CA HIS A 307 6.48 -9.20 -11.12
C HIS A 307 7.55 -8.34 -10.45
N PHE A 308 7.64 -8.46 -9.14
CA PHE A 308 8.47 -7.61 -8.28
C PHE A 308 9.24 -8.48 -7.29
N LEU A 309 10.56 -8.49 -7.40
CA LEU A 309 11.47 -9.19 -6.50
C LEU A 309 11.83 -8.27 -5.35
N THR A 310 11.50 -8.64 -4.12
CA THR A 310 11.91 -7.91 -2.92
C THR A 310 12.93 -8.72 -2.14
N SER A 311 14.02 -8.06 -1.75
CA SER A 311 15.11 -8.64 -0.96
C SER A 311 15.38 -7.80 0.29
N PHE A 312 15.71 -8.48 1.39
CA PHE A 312 16.12 -7.86 2.65
C PHE A 312 17.62 -8.07 2.88
N PHE A 313 18.29 -7.04 3.39
CA PHE A 313 19.73 -7.08 3.61
C PHE A 313 20.17 -6.16 4.75
N GLY A 314 21.34 -6.48 5.32
CA GLY A 314 22.07 -5.63 6.26
C GLY A 314 23.40 -5.20 5.66
N ALA A 315 23.88 -4.01 6.03
CA ALA A 315 25.24 -3.61 5.69
C ALA A 315 26.26 -4.56 6.34
N PRO A 316 27.43 -4.83 5.72
CA PRO A 316 28.48 -5.63 6.35
C PRO A 316 28.81 -5.12 7.77
N GLY A 317 28.89 -6.03 8.74
CA GLY A 317 29.15 -5.72 10.15
C GLY A 317 27.96 -5.15 10.94
N SER A 318 26.77 -5.01 10.33
CA SER A 318 25.56 -4.55 11.04
C SER A 318 24.84 -5.67 11.80
N ALA A 319 24.00 -5.28 12.77
CA ALA A 319 23.10 -6.22 13.47
C ALA A 319 22.18 -6.99 12.51
N ALA A 320 21.72 -6.33 11.43
CA ALA A 320 20.91 -6.98 10.39
C ALA A 320 21.67 -8.07 9.65
N ALA A 321 22.94 -7.83 9.28
CA ALA A 321 23.77 -8.86 8.64
C ALA A 321 24.00 -10.04 9.58
N ALA A 322 24.34 -9.77 10.85
CA ALA A 322 24.54 -10.80 11.87
C ALA A 322 23.25 -11.63 12.13
N ALA A 323 22.09 -10.97 12.12
CA ALA A 323 20.80 -11.65 12.30
C ALA A 323 20.45 -12.58 11.13
N ILE A 324 20.75 -12.18 9.89
CA ILE A 324 20.60 -13.05 8.72
C ILE A 324 21.49 -14.29 8.85
N ASP A 325 22.75 -14.10 9.21
CA ASP A 325 23.68 -15.21 9.42
C ASP A 325 23.22 -16.14 10.56
N PHE A 326 22.68 -15.58 11.64
CA PHE A 326 22.10 -16.34 12.74
C PHE A 326 20.90 -17.18 12.31
N ILE A 327 19.93 -16.59 11.60
CA ILE A 327 18.73 -17.33 11.12
C ILE A 327 19.17 -18.49 10.23
N ARG A 328 20.14 -18.26 9.32
CA ARG A 328 20.69 -19.30 8.45
C ARG A 328 21.38 -20.41 9.24
N ALA A 329 22.19 -20.06 10.23
CA ALA A 329 22.90 -21.05 11.05
C ALA A 329 21.93 -21.88 11.89
N ARG A 330 20.94 -21.24 12.52
CA ARG A 330 19.88 -21.92 13.30
C ARG A 330 19.12 -22.92 12.44
N HIS A 331 18.72 -22.52 11.23
CA HIS A 331 17.99 -23.40 10.33
C HIS A 331 18.78 -24.67 9.96
N ARG A 332 20.07 -24.52 9.62
CA ARG A 332 20.94 -25.66 9.29
C ARG A 332 21.04 -26.66 10.44
N VAL A 333 21.17 -26.17 11.68
CA VAL A 333 21.20 -27.04 12.87
C VAL A 333 19.88 -27.79 13.04
N GLU A 334 18.74 -27.10 12.86
CA GLU A 334 17.42 -27.72 12.96
C GLU A 334 17.19 -28.79 11.87
N GLU A 335 17.69 -28.58 10.66
CA GLU A 335 17.67 -29.59 9.59
C GLU A 335 18.53 -30.80 9.93
N CYS A 336 19.78 -30.61 10.34
CA CYS A 336 20.66 -31.72 10.72
C CYS A 336 20.08 -32.55 11.88
N LEU A 337 19.44 -31.90 12.86
CA LEU A 337 18.78 -32.59 13.96
C LEU A 337 17.56 -33.40 13.49
N ARG A 338 16.78 -32.87 12.54
CA ARG A 338 15.66 -33.60 11.92
C ARG A 338 16.14 -34.81 11.13
N GLU A 339 17.20 -34.67 10.35
CA GLU A 339 17.78 -35.76 9.56
C GLU A 339 18.43 -36.84 10.44
N GLY A 340 19.17 -36.44 11.47
CA GLY A 340 19.76 -37.38 12.44
C GLY A 340 18.70 -38.16 13.22
N ALA A 341 17.60 -37.50 13.62
CA ALA A 341 16.48 -38.15 14.29
C ALA A 341 15.71 -39.15 13.39
N ILE A 342 15.80 -39.01 12.06
CA ILE A 342 15.22 -39.95 11.10
C ILE A 342 16.13 -41.17 10.89
N LEU A 343 17.44 -41.03 11.07
CA LEU A 343 18.41 -42.12 10.94
C LEU A 343 18.48 -43.02 12.19
N ASP A 344 18.08 -42.50 13.35
CA ASP A 344 18.03 -43.23 14.62
C ASP A 344 16.64 -43.89 14.91
N ALA A 345 15.66 -43.76 14.01
CA ALA A 345 14.29 -44.26 14.14
C ALA A 345 14.00 -45.47 13.23
#